data_AF-A0A7W6DF84-F1
#
_entry.id   AF-A0A7W6DF84-F1
#
_cell.length_a   1.000
_cell.length_b   1.000
_cell.length_c   1.000
_cell.angle_alpha   90.00
_cell.angle_beta   90.00
_cell.angle_gamma   90.00
#
_symmetry.space_group_name_H-M   'P 1'
#
loop_
_entity.id
_entity.type
_entity.pdbx_description
1 polymer ?
#
loop_
_entity_poly.entity_id
_entity_poly.type
_entity_poly.pdbx_seq_one_letter_code
_entity_poly.pdbx_strand_id
1 'polypeptide(L)' 'MQKSNGPEKAVTVVQQSGKWVVTVRIDDSTMHSAFASEDEARKYEAYHRDRLGLR' A
#
# COMPACT_ATOMS: atom_id res chain seq x y z
N MET A 1 27.27 2.02 -11.86
CA MET A 1 26.96 1.56 -10.50
C MET A 1 25.88 2.46 -9.92
N GLN A 2 24.91 1.83 -9.25
CA GLN A 2 23.82 2.40 -8.43
C GLN A 2 22.96 3.49 -9.07
N LYS A 3 21.82 3.06 -9.66
CA LYS A 3 20.63 3.91 -9.73
C LYS A 3 20.29 4.24 -8.28
N SER A 4 20.30 5.53 -7.94
CA SER A 4 19.73 6.05 -6.71
C SER A 4 18.24 5.76 -6.72
N ASN A 5 17.86 4.54 -6.36
CA ASN A 5 16.48 4.22 -6.06
C ASN A 5 16.22 4.89 -4.71
N GLY A 6 15.55 6.04 -4.75
CA GLY A 6 14.88 6.55 -3.56
C GLY A 6 14.01 5.46 -2.94
N PRO A 7 13.57 5.64 -1.69
CA PRO A 7 12.91 4.58 -0.95
C PRO A 7 11.80 3.92 -1.78
N GLU A 8 11.85 2.59 -1.91
CA GLU A 8 10.87 1.85 -2.71
C GLU A 8 9.54 1.88 -1.96
N LYS A 9 8.68 2.81 -2.36
CA LYS A 9 7.36 3.01 -1.76
C LYS A 9 6.30 2.48 -2.70
N ALA A 10 5.42 1.61 -2.21
CA ALA A 10 4.28 1.12 -2.97
C ALA A 10 3.09 0.89 -2.04
N VAL A 11 1.89 1.17 -2.55
CA VAL A 11 0.65 0.79 -1.89
C VAL A 11 -0.21 0.05 -2.90
N THR A 12 -0.67 -1.15 -2.55
CA THR A 12 -1.51 -1.99 -3.41
C THR A 12 -2.73 -2.46 -2.67
N VAL A 13 -3.85 -2.63 -3.39
CA VAL A 13 -5.08 -3.22 -2.87
C VAL A 13 -5.37 -4.48 -3.66
N VAL A 14 -5.57 -5.60 -2.96
CA VAL A 14 -5.89 -6.89 -3.57
C VAL A 14 -7.04 -7.55 -2.82
N GLN A 15 -7.92 -8.25 -3.55
CA GLN A 15 -8.95 -9.07 -2.90
C GLN A 15 -8.38 -10.47 -2.65
N GLN A 16 -8.40 -10.93 -1.40
CA GLN A 16 -7.94 -12.26 -0.99
C GLN A 16 -8.94 -12.89 -0.03
N SER A 17 -9.44 -14.08 -0.38
CA SER A 17 -10.36 -14.87 0.47
C SER A 17 -11.57 -14.07 0.98
N GLY A 18 -12.17 -13.25 0.11
CA GLY A 18 -13.33 -12.41 0.44
C GLY A 18 -13.04 -11.16 1.26
N LYS A 19 -11.77 -10.86 1.56
CA LYS A 19 -11.32 -9.62 2.21
C LYS A 19 -10.51 -8.76 1.26
N TRP A 20 -10.48 -7.47 1.51
CA TRP A 20 -9.65 -6.52 0.78
C TRP A 20 -8.37 -6.26 1.57
N VAL A 21 -7.23 -6.66 1.04
CA VAL A 21 -5.92 -6.52 1.68
C VAL A 21 -5.19 -5.36 1.03
N VAL A 22 -4.86 -4.35 1.84
CA VAL A 22 -3.96 -3.27 1.46
C VAL A 22 -2.55 -3.64 1.91
N THR A 23 -1.60 -3.59 0.98
CA THR A 23 -0.18 -3.78 1.28
C THR A 23 0.54 -2.46 1.10
N VAL A 24 1.22 -2.02 2.16
CA VAL A 24 2.06 -0.81 2.14
C VAL A 24 3.51 -1.27 2.25
N ARG A 25 4.32 -0.94 1.25
CA ARG A 25 5.77 -1.16 1.21
C ARG A 25 6.49 0.17 1.30
N ILE A 26 7.48 0.23 2.18
CA ILE A 26 8.38 1.36 2.36
C ILE A 26 9.76 0.76 2.62
N ASP A 27 10.64 0.83 1.64
CA ASP A 27 11.97 0.20 1.70
C ASP A 27 11.83 -1.31 1.99
N ASP A 28 12.50 -1.82 3.02
CA ASP A 28 12.43 -3.21 3.45
C ASP A 28 11.22 -3.52 4.35
N SER A 29 10.40 -2.51 4.69
CA SER A 29 9.24 -2.67 5.56
C SER A 29 7.97 -2.90 4.77
N THR A 30 7.27 -4.00 5.05
CA THR A 30 5.95 -4.31 4.48
C THR A 30 4.90 -4.40 5.58
N MET A 31 3.79 -3.70 5.41
CA MET A 31 2.61 -3.77 6.26
C MET A 31 1.42 -4.28 5.47
N HIS A 32 0.61 -5.16 6.08
CA HIS A 32 -0.61 -5.68 5.49
C HIS A 32 -1.81 -5.34 6.39
N SER A 33 -2.86 -4.78 5.79
CA SER A 33 -4.11 -4.44 6.48
C SER A 33 -5.27 -5.06 5.72
N ALA A 34 -6.10 -5.86 6.41
CA ALA A 34 -7.26 -6.51 5.80
C ALA A 34 -8.56 -5.82 6.21
N PHE A 35 -9.44 -5.60 5.24
CA PHE A 35 -10.73 -4.91 5.37
C PHE A 35 -11.85 -5.80 4.85
N ALA A 36 -13.05 -5.62 5.42
CA ALA A 36 -14.25 -6.32 4.96
C ALA A 36 -14.86 -5.66 3.72
N SER A 37 -14.71 -4.34 3.58
CA SER A 37 -15.26 -3.55 2.47
C SER A 37 -14.16 -3.01 1.55
N GLU A 38 -14.45 -2.96 0.24
CA GLU A 38 -13.55 -2.35 -0.75
C GLU A 38 -13.36 -0.85 -0.46
N ASP A 39 -14.43 -0.16 -0.08
CA ASP A 39 -14.42 1.28 0.17
C ASP A 39 -13.45 1.65 1.31
N GLU A 40 -13.43 0.86 2.38
CA GLU A 40 -12.50 1.05 3.49
C GLU A 40 -11.04 0.81 3.06
N ALA A 41 -10.80 -0.25 2.28
CA ALA A 41 -9.48 -0.55 1.75
C ALA A 41 -8.97 0.55 0.81
N ARG A 42 -9.85 1.09 -0.06
CA ARG A 42 -9.55 2.21 -0.97
C ARG A 42 -9.23 3.49 -0.22
N LYS A 43 -10.01 3.84 0.81
CA LYS A 43 -9.73 5.01 1.66
C LYS A 43 -8.39 4.88 2.37
N TYR A 44 -8.09 3.70 2.90
CA TYR A 44 -6.81 3.42 3.54
C TYR A 44 -5.64 3.50 2.55
N GLU A 45 -5.80 2.94 1.35
CA GLU A 45 -4.79 3.03 0.28
C GLU A 45 -4.54 4.49 -0.13
N ALA A 46 -5.59 5.26 -0.39
CA ALA A 46 -5.48 6.67 -0.77
C ALA A 46 -4.78 7.49 0.32
N TYR A 47 -5.13 7.28 1.60
CA TYR A 47 -4.46 7.93 2.73
C TYR A 47 -2.96 7.63 2.77
N HIS A 48 -2.55 6.37 2.59
CA HIS A 48 -1.13 6.00 2.59
C HIS A 48 -0.40 6.48 1.35
N ARG A 49 -1.03 6.47 0.17
CA ARG A 49 -0.45 7.03 -1.05
C ARG A 49 -0.15 8.51 -0.92
N ASP A 50 -1.10 9.29 -0.44
CA ASP A 50 -0.92 10.72 -0.20
C ASP A 50 0.22 10.97 0.80
N ARG A 51 0.20 10.26 1.94
CA ARG A 51 1.25 10.36 2.97
C ARG A 51 2.64 9.97 2.45
N LEU A 52 2.72 9.03 1.51
CA LEU A 52 3.97 8.56 0.93
C LEU A 52 4.44 9.40 -0.27
N GLY A 53 3.60 10.32 -0.76
CA GLY A 53 3.86 11.12 -1.95
C GLY A 53 3.72 10.33 -3.26
N LEU A 54 2.96 9.23 -3.24
CA LEU A 54 2.71 8.37 -4.39
C LEU A 54 1.51 8.92 -5.17
N ARG A 55 1.77 9.82 -6.11
CA ARG A 55 0.77 10.28 -7.10
C ARG A 55 0.47 9.15 -8.09
#